data_AF-A0ABD1GNU0-F1
#
_entry.id   AF-A0ABD1GNU0-F1
#
_cell.length_a   1.000
_cell.length_b   1.000
_cell.length_c   1.000
_cell.angle_alpha   90.00
_cell.angle_beta   90.00
_cell.angle_gamma   90.00
#
_symmetry.space_group_name_H-M   'P 1'
#
loop_
_entity.id
_entity.type
_entity.pdbx_description
1 polymer ?
#
loop_
_entity_poly.entity_id
_entity_poly.type
_entity_poly.pdbx_seq_one_letter_code
_entity_poly.pdbx_strand_id
1 'polypeptide(L)'
;MAVRLRLSRFGCRNKPFYRLMAADSRSPRDGKHLEVLGYYNPLPGQDGGKRMGVNFDRVKLITPTTHASNGTERRSTRHAPS
;
A
#
# COMPACT_ATOMS: atom_id res chain seq x y z
N MET A 1 -4.89 -16.69 -7.27
CA MET A 1 -4.03 -16.35 -6.11
C MET A 1 -3.43 -14.99 -6.40
N ALA A 2 -3.80 -13.98 -5.65
CA ALA A 2 -3.32 -12.62 -5.86
C ALA A 2 -3.00 -12.03 -4.49
N VAL A 3 -1.71 -11.79 -4.23
CA VAL A 3 -1.25 -11.16 -3.00
C VAL A 3 -1.48 -9.67 -3.12
N ARG A 4 -2.08 -9.08 -2.08
CA ARG A 4 -2.33 -7.64 -1.99
C ARG A 4 -1.69 -7.09 -0.73
N LEU A 5 -1.17 -5.88 -0.86
CA LEU A 5 -0.80 -5.04 0.27
C LEU A 5 -2.07 -4.48 0.91
N ARG A 6 -2.21 -4.62 2.22
CA ARG A 6 -3.35 -4.09 2.97
C ARG A 6 -2.93 -3.52 4.32
N LEU A 7 -3.74 -2.60 4.82
CA LEU A 7 -3.62 -2.08 6.18
C LEU A 7 -4.66 -2.77 7.08
N SER A 8 -4.19 -3.53 8.06
CA SER A 8 -5.05 -4.08 9.11
C SER A 8 -5.13 -3.08 10.25
N ARG A 9 -6.35 -2.84 10.74
CA ARG A 9 -6.61 -1.84 11.78
C ARG A 9 -6.49 -2.51 13.15
N PHE A 10 -5.64 -1.92 13.97
CA PHE A 10 -5.44 -2.22 15.38
C PHE A 10 -5.71 -0.97 16.21
N GLY A 11 -5.77 -1.16 17.53
CA GLY A 11 -5.96 -0.08 18.49
C GLY A 11 -7.42 0.14 18.89
N CYS A 12 -7.61 1.11 19.76
CA CYS A 12 -8.89 1.40 20.38
C CYS A 12 -9.72 2.37 19.54
N ARG A 13 -10.99 2.54 19.93
CA ARG A 13 -11.82 3.65 19.43
C ARG A 13 -11.07 4.97 19.66
N ASN A 14 -11.03 5.82 18.63
CA ASN A 14 -10.29 7.10 18.59
C ASN A 14 -8.77 7.02 18.73
N LYS A 15 -8.18 5.81 18.75
CA LYS A 15 -6.71 5.62 18.70
C LYS A 15 -6.35 4.55 17.67
N PRO A 16 -6.51 4.86 16.36
CA PRO A 16 -6.23 3.90 15.31
C PRO A 16 -4.73 3.68 15.14
N PHE A 17 -4.33 2.42 15.02
CA PHE A 17 -3.00 1.97 14.65
C PHE A 17 -3.11 1.03 13.45
N TYR A 18 -2.25 1.15 12.45
CA TYR A 18 -2.32 0.29 11.27
C TYR A 18 -1.05 -0.51 11.10
N ARG A 19 -1.19 -1.77 10.69
CA ARG A 19 -0.07 -2.61 10.25
C ARG A 19 -0.18 -2.85 8.76
N LEU A 20 0.93 -2.66 8.05
CA LEU A 20 1.03 -2.98 6.63
C LEU A 20 1.33 -4.48 6.50
N MET A 21 0.45 -5.20 5.82
CA MET A 21 0.55 -6.65 5.65
C MET A 21 0.42 -7.05 4.19
N ALA A 22 1.12 -8.11 3.81
CA ALA A 22 0.85 -8.87 2.60
C ALA A 22 -0.12 -10.01 2.93
N ALA A 23 -1.23 -10.09 2.21
CA ALA A 23 -2.18 -11.20 2.35
C ALA A 23 -2.81 -11.56 1.01
N ASP A 24 -3.36 -12.76 0.89
CA ASP A 24 -4.15 -13.11 -0.29
C ASP A 24 -5.43 -12.26 -0.33
N SER A 25 -5.81 -11.83 -1.53
CA SER A 25 -6.99 -11.03 -1.82
C SER A 25 -8.30 -11.54 -1.21
N ARG A 26 -8.44 -12.86 -1.04
CA ARG A 26 -9.66 -13.51 -0.51
C ARG A 26 -9.68 -13.57 1.02
N SER A 27 -8.56 -13.27 1.67
CA SER A 27 -8.43 -13.37 3.12
C SER A 27 -9.13 -12.18 3.81
N PRO A 28 -9.86 -12.38 4.92
CA PRO A 28 -10.51 -11.29 5.65
C PRO A 28 -9.48 -10.30 6.21
N ARG A 29 -9.88 -9.03 6.40
CA ARG A 29 -9.00 -7.88 6.70
C ARG A 29 -8.01 -8.12 7.84
N ASP A 30 -8.51 -8.72 8.93
CA ASP A 30 -7.75 -8.97 10.15
C ASP A 30 -7.44 -10.47 10.34
N GLY A 31 -7.62 -11.26 9.26
CA GLY A 31 -7.34 -12.70 9.26
C GLY A 31 -5.92 -13.05 8.81
N LYS A 32 -5.73 -14.30 8.38
CA LYS A 32 -4.43 -14.85 7.99
C LYS A 32 -3.73 -13.97 6.98
N HIS A 33 -2.53 -13.53 7.33
CA HIS A 33 -1.61 -12.78 6.49
C HIS A 33 -0.36 -13.60 6.23
N LEU A 34 0.31 -13.33 5.12
CA LEU A 34 1.59 -13.96 4.77
C LEU A 34 2.70 -13.35 5.63
N GLU A 35 2.78 -12.01 5.65
CA GLU A 35 3.86 -11.29 6.31
C GLU A 35 3.45 -9.86 6.69
N VAL A 36 4.07 -9.34 7.76
CA VAL A 36 3.97 -7.93 8.17
C VAL A 36 5.17 -7.16 7.60
N LEU A 37 4.88 -6.14 6.81
CA LEU A 37 5.86 -5.33 6.10
C LEU A 37 6.19 -4.03 6.83
N GLY A 38 5.33 -3.61 7.75
CA GLY A 38 5.50 -2.34 8.42
C GLY A 38 4.32 -1.92 9.28
N TYR A 39 4.36 -0.66 9.71
CA TYR A 39 3.32 -0.04 10.50
C TYR A 39 3.10 1.41 10.07
N TYR A 40 1.88 1.88 10.33
CA TYR A 40 1.46 3.24 10.11
C TYR A 40 0.68 3.72 11.33
N ASN A 41 1.19 4.76 11.97
CA ASN A 41 0.52 5.47 13.04
C ASN A 41 0.07 6.85 12.54
N PRO A 42 -1.24 7.07 12.32
CA PRO A 42 -1.77 8.35 11.87
C PRO A 42 -1.80 9.40 12.99
N LEU A 43 -1.64 8.99 14.25
CA LEU A 43 -1.63 9.92 15.38
C LEU A 43 -0.31 10.70 15.38
N PRO A 44 -0.36 12.04 15.48
CA PRO A 44 0.84 12.84 15.55
C PRO A 44 1.62 12.48 16.82
N GLY A 45 2.94 12.31 16.67
CA GLY A 45 3.85 12.28 17.80
C GLY A 45 4.03 13.66 18.45
N GLN A 46 4.89 13.77 19.46
CA GLN A 46 5.26 15.07 20.04
C GLN A 46 5.81 16.04 18.97
N ASP A 47 6.46 15.52 17.94
CA ASP A 47 7.06 16.30 16.85
C ASP A 47 6.03 16.71 15.77
N GLY A 48 4.74 16.40 15.95
CA GLY A 48 3.68 16.67 14.96
C GLY A 48 3.68 15.76 13.73
N GLY A 49 4.74 14.96 13.53
CA GLY A 49 4.86 14.02 12.42
C GLY A 49 4.01 12.75 12.58
N LYS A 50 3.45 12.26 11.47
CA LYS A 50 2.85 10.93 11.37
C LYS A 50 3.95 9.89 11.20
N ARG A 51 3.92 8.80 11.97
CA ARG A 51 4.98 7.78 11.95
C ARG A 51 4.60 6.62 11.05
N MET A 52 5.45 6.34 10.06
CA MET A 52 5.29 5.20 9.17
C MET A 52 6.65 4.53 8.98
N GLY A 53 6.70 3.21 9.16
CA GLY A 53 7.88 2.40 8.94
C GLY A 53 7.53 1.24 8.04
N VAL A 54 8.20 1.13 6.89
CA VAL A 54 8.00 0.06 5.91
C VAL A 54 9.34 -0.57 5.57
N ASN A 55 9.37 -1.90 5.60
CA ASN A 55 10.50 -2.69 5.14
C ASN A 55 10.39 -2.89 3.62
N PHE A 56 11.10 -2.06 2.87
CA PHE A 56 11.05 -2.06 1.41
C PHE A 56 11.68 -3.30 0.76
N ASP A 57 12.62 -3.96 1.44
CA ASP A 57 13.27 -5.18 0.92
C ASP A 57 12.26 -6.32 0.74
N ARG A 58 11.23 -6.36 1.60
CA ARG A 58 10.18 -7.38 1.58
C ARG A 58 9.03 -7.04 0.64
N VAL A 59 8.83 -5.76 0.33
CA VAL A 59 7.77 -5.29 -0.59
C VAL A 59 8.05 -5.71 -2.05
N LYS A 60 9.32 -5.86 -2.42
CA LYS A 60 9.72 -6.22 -3.79
C LYS A 60 9.29 -7.63 -4.24
N LEU A 61 9.14 -8.57 -3.32
CA LEU A 61 8.85 -9.97 -3.66
C LEU A 61 7.37 -10.24 -3.99
N ILE A 62 6.48 -9.36 -3.54
CA ILE A 62 5.02 -9.54 -3.60
C ILE A 62 4.35 -8.78 -4.74
N THR A 63 5.09 -7.92 -5.45
CA THR A 63 4.63 -7.46 -6.76
C THR A 63 4.94 -8.58 -7.73
N PRO A 64 3.95 -9.31 -8.28
CA PRO A 64 4.23 -10.06 -9.48
C PRO A 64 4.70 -9.02 -10.49
N THR A 65 5.93 -9.15 -10.97
CA THR A 65 6.52 -8.36 -12.04
C THR A 65 5.47 -8.27 -13.14
N THR A 66 4.68 -7.20 -13.11
CA THR A 66 3.63 -6.99 -14.10
C THR A 66 4.43 -6.61 -15.32
N HIS A 67 4.56 -7.54 -16.26
CA HIS A 67 5.08 -7.24 -17.57
C HIS A 67 4.47 -5.93 -18.02
N ALA A 68 5.33 -4.95 -18.28
CA ALA A 68 4.94 -3.66 -18.81
C ALA A 68 3.96 -3.87 -19.97
N SER A 69 2.69 -3.53 -19.76
CA SER A 69 1.80 -3.25 -20.86
C SER A 69 2.20 -1.87 -21.37
N ASN A 70 3.08 -1.89 -22.37
CA ASN A 70 3.33 -0.76 -23.26
C ASN A 70 2.01 -0.16 -23.74
N GLY A 71 1.96 1.17 -23.78
CA GLY A 71 1.02 1.91 -24.61
C GLY A 71 -0.25 2.34 -23.89
N THR A 72 -0.29 3.60 -23.44
CA THR A 72 -1.09 4.61 -24.14
C THR A 72 -0.57 6.01 -23.73
N GLU A 73 0.61 6.38 -24.20
CA GLU A 73 1.02 7.78 -24.23
C GLU A 73 0.19 8.47 -25.32
N ARG A 74 -1.06 8.86 -25.00
CA ARG A 74 -1.79 9.82 -25.85
C ARG A 74 -1.14 11.18 -25.67
N ARG A 75 -0.10 11.43 -26.46
CA ARG A 75 0.29 12.78 -26.85
C ARG A 75 -0.93 13.43 -27.50
N SER A 76 -1.65 14.24 -26.71
CA SER A 76 -2.53 15.26 -27.24
C SER A 76 -1.66 16.41 -27.75
N THR A 77 -0.99 16.17 -28.87
CA THR A 77 -0.41 17.22 -29.70
C THR A 77 -1.30 17.34 -30.93
N ARG A 78 -2.09 18.42 -30.96
CA ARG A 78 -2.26 19.34 -32.09
C ARG A 78 -3.51 20.19 -31.85
N HIS A 79 -3.33 21.29 -31.13
CA HIS A 79 -4.16 22.47 -31.36
C HIS A 79 -3.53 23.17 -32.57
N ALA A 80 -4.20 23.11 -33.72
CA ALA A 80 -3.86 23.88 -34.91
C ALA A 80 -4.89 25.02 -35.04
N PRO A 81 -4.48 26.20 -35.55
CA PRO A 81 -5.26 27.43 -35.48
C PRO A 81 -6.24 27.56 -36.66
N SER A 82 -7.30 28.33 -36.47
CA SER A 82 -8.03 29.08 -37.51
C SER A 82 -8.73 30.25 -36.83
#